data_AF-A0ABD1Z1P9-F1
#
_entry.id   AF-A0ABD1Z1P9-F1
#
_cell.length_a   1.000
_cell.length_b   1.000
_cell.length_c   1.000
_cell.angle_alpha   90.00
_cell.angle_beta   90.00
_cell.angle_gamma   90.00
#
_symmetry.space_group_name_H-M   'P 1'
#
loop_
_entity.id
_entity.type
_entity.pdbx_description
1 polymer ?
#
loop_
_entity_poly.entity_id
_entity_poly.type
_entity_poly.pdbx_seq_one_letter_code
_entity_poly.pdbx_strand_id
1 'polypeptide(L)'
;MRPNDSERSEEIIEATSRFCSILRHAFVDEDLPGHVMQELVGGADRIVRCLSRKIDSTFSAARCGSSSTLACKHVLNALARTFFVKRLASQVQEETLGSLLSDLLFWILNVRVSLTGEGDYPTILKALNVLVVKILENGSCTSVFLALIDLLGQGADIGMVEL
;
A
#
# COMPACT_ATOMS: atom_id res chain seq x y z
N MET A 1 5.58 -24.62 20.01
CA MET A 1 5.04 -24.73 18.64
C MET A 1 5.14 -23.34 18.01
N ARG A 2 5.97 -23.12 16.99
CA ARG A 2 5.96 -21.83 16.26
C ARG A 2 4.76 -21.87 15.31
N PRO A 3 3.92 -20.83 15.21
CA PRO A 3 2.82 -20.81 14.27
C PRO A 3 3.38 -20.96 12.85
N ASN A 4 2.79 -21.88 12.08
CA ASN A 4 3.19 -22.17 10.69
C ASN A 4 3.01 -20.90 9.85
N ASP A 5 3.89 -20.65 8.88
CA ASP A 5 3.82 -19.44 8.05
C ASP A 5 2.50 -19.32 7.25
N SER A 6 1.80 -20.44 7.04
CA SER A 6 0.45 -20.49 6.47
C SER A 6 -0.62 -19.91 7.42
N GLU A 7 -0.64 -20.31 8.70
CA GLU A 7 -1.59 -19.80 9.70
C GLU A 7 -1.36 -18.31 9.96
N ARG A 8 -0.08 -17.89 10.00
CA ARG A 8 0.29 -16.47 10.14
C ARG A 8 -0.16 -15.64 8.93
N SER A 9 -0.23 -16.24 7.74
CA SER A 9 -0.71 -15.54 6.54
C SER A 9 -2.23 -15.35 6.57
N GLU A 10 -2.99 -16.37 6.98
CA GLU A 10 -4.46 -16.31 7.12
C GLU A 10 -4.91 -15.33 8.19
N GLU A 11 -4.29 -15.36 9.37
CA GLU A 11 -4.60 -14.43 10.47
C GLU A 11 -4.40 -12.98 10.04
N ILE A 12 -3.38 -12.70 9.23
CA ILE A 12 -3.14 -11.34 8.74
C ILE A 12 -4.08 -10.98 7.58
N ILE A 13 -4.49 -11.92 6.74
CA ILE A 13 -5.53 -11.68 5.73
C ILE A 13 -6.84 -11.30 6.45
N GLU A 14 -7.17 -12.01 7.52
CA GLU A 14 -8.35 -11.71 8.34
C GLU A 14 -8.22 -10.34 9.02
N ALA A 15 -7.06 -10.03 9.63
CA ALA A 15 -6.79 -8.73 10.22
C ALA A 15 -6.88 -7.58 9.19
N THR A 16 -6.35 -7.79 7.99
CA THR A 16 -6.40 -6.82 6.88
C THR A 16 -7.83 -6.65 6.35
N SER A 17 -8.60 -7.74 6.29
CA SER A 17 -10.00 -7.73 5.88
C SER A 17 -10.88 -7.00 6.90
N ARG A 18 -10.68 -7.27 8.21
CA ARG A 18 -11.33 -6.54 9.31
C ARG A 18 -10.96 -5.07 9.26
N PHE A 19 -9.69 -4.74 9.07
CA PHE A 19 -9.24 -3.35 8.89
C PHE A 19 -9.91 -2.67 7.68
N CYS A 20 -10.00 -3.36 6.54
CA CYS A 20 -10.74 -2.86 5.37
C CYS A 20 -12.22 -2.63 5.65
N SER A 21 -12.86 -3.49 6.46
CA SER A 21 -14.26 -3.34 6.85
C SER A 21 -14.44 -2.14 7.79
N ILE A 22 -13.58 -1.97 8.79
CA ILE A 22 -13.58 -0.82 9.71
C ILE A 22 -13.39 0.48 8.92
N LEU A 23 -12.40 0.53 8.01
CA LEU A 23 -12.18 1.69 7.13
C LEU A 23 -13.33 1.94 6.15
N ARG A 24 -14.13 0.91 5.84
CA ARG A 24 -15.32 1.04 4.99
C ARG A 24 -16.47 1.64 5.79
N HIS A 25 -16.68 1.18 7.03
CA HIS A 25 -17.63 1.81 7.94
C HIS A 25 -17.26 3.27 8.19
N ALA A 26 -15.99 3.56 8.50
CA ALA A 26 -15.48 4.92 8.66
C ALA A 26 -15.69 5.87 7.45
N PHE A 27 -16.01 5.31 6.27
CA PHE A 27 -16.22 6.03 5.02
C PHE A 27 -17.69 6.10 4.60
N VAL A 28 -18.46 5.04 4.85
CA VAL A 28 -19.87 4.91 4.41
C VAL A 28 -20.84 5.36 5.50
N ASP A 29 -20.55 5.05 6.76
CA ASP A 29 -21.36 5.42 7.91
C ASP A 29 -20.55 6.38 8.79
N GLU A 30 -21.04 7.60 9.00
CA GLU A 30 -20.41 8.56 9.94
C GLU A 30 -20.40 8.09 11.41
N ASP A 31 -20.85 6.86 11.68
CA ASP A 31 -21.04 6.26 13.02
C ASP A 31 -19.79 5.59 13.62
N LEU A 32 -18.58 5.80 13.08
CA LEU A 32 -17.40 5.26 13.75
C LEU A 32 -17.17 6.01 15.07
N PRO A 33 -17.15 5.33 16.23
CA PRO A 33 -16.96 6.00 17.49
C PRO A 33 -15.66 6.79 17.51
N GLY A 34 -15.70 8.04 18.01
CA GLY A 34 -14.56 8.95 17.95
C GLY A 34 -13.27 8.39 18.57
N HIS A 35 -13.38 7.53 19.58
CA HIS A 35 -12.24 6.84 20.20
C HIS A 35 -11.56 5.85 19.24
N VAL A 36 -12.33 5.06 18.48
CA VAL A 36 -11.80 4.12 17.47
C VAL A 36 -11.09 4.89 16.36
N MET A 37 -11.66 6.02 15.92
CA MET A 37 -11.00 6.89 14.95
C MET A 37 -9.68 7.47 15.50
N GLN A 38 -9.62 7.85 16.78
CA GLN A 38 -8.37 8.35 17.37
C GLN A 38 -7.30 7.27 17.48
N GLU A 39 -7.66 6.04 17.84
CA GLU A 39 -6.71 4.91 17.84
C GLU A 39 -6.19 4.61 16.43
N LEU A 40 -7.08 4.64 15.43
CA LEU A 40 -6.72 4.47 14.02
C LEU A 40 -5.76 5.56 13.54
N VAL A 41 -6.02 6.82 13.90
CA VAL A 41 -5.16 7.97 13.60
C VAL A 41 -3.79 7.78 14.27
N GLY A 42 -3.74 7.45 15.57
CA GLY A 42 -2.48 7.21 16.28
C GLY A 42 -1.68 6.01 15.78
N GLY A 43 -2.35 5.02 15.18
CA GLY A 43 -1.74 3.83 14.61
C GLY A 43 -1.46 3.89 13.10
N ALA A 44 -1.88 4.96 12.41
CA ALA A 44 -1.94 5.00 10.94
C ALA A 44 -0.60 4.69 10.27
N ASP A 45 0.49 5.31 10.73
CA ASP A 45 1.84 5.09 10.22
C ASP A 45 2.30 3.63 10.35
N ARG A 46 2.07 3.01 11.53
CA ARG A 46 2.42 1.60 11.77
C ARG A 46 1.62 0.66 10.86
N ILE A 47 0.36 0.99 10.63
CA ILE A 47 -0.52 0.22 9.75
C ILE A 47 -0.03 0.31 8.30
N VAL A 48 0.26 1.52 7.80
CA VAL A 48 0.78 1.71 6.44
C VAL A 48 2.11 0.97 6.27
N ARG A 49 3.03 1.06 7.23
CA ARG A 49 4.31 0.32 7.19
C ARG A 49 4.09 -1.20 7.17
N CYS A 50 3.10 -1.70 7.89
CA CYS A 50 2.77 -3.14 7.89
C CYS A 50 2.17 -3.59 6.54
N LEU A 51 1.27 -2.80 5.98
CA LEU A 51 0.64 -3.05 4.68
C LEU A 51 1.65 -2.96 3.52
N SER A 52 2.58 -2.00 3.59
CA SER A 52 3.64 -1.81 2.57
C SER A 52 4.52 -3.05 2.47
N ARG A 53 5.02 -3.57 3.60
CA ARG A 53 5.79 -4.84 3.64
C ARG A 53 5.03 -6.04 3.08
N LYS A 54 3.70 -5.98 3.03
CA LYS A 54 2.86 -7.06 2.48
C LYS A 54 2.61 -6.93 0.99
N ILE A 55 2.75 -5.73 0.41
CA ILE A 55 2.62 -5.53 -1.04
C ILE A 55 3.57 -6.50 -1.75
N ASP A 56 4.86 -6.55 -1.41
CA ASP A 56 5.82 -7.41 -2.11
C ASP A 56 5.42 -8.88 -2.13
N SER A 57 5.11 -9.44 -0.95
CA SER A 57 4.74 -10.85 -0.83
C SER A 57 3.43 -11.19 -1.56
N THR A 58 2.43 -10.31 -1.49
CA THR A 58 1.11 -10.54 -2.09
C THR A 58 1.12 -10.29 -3.60
N PHE A 59 1.91 -9.34 -4.07
CA PHE A 59 2.11 -9.05 -5.49
C PHE A 59 2.94 -10.12 -6.18
N SER A 60 4.02 -10.60 -5.55
CA SER A 60 4.78 -11.73 -6.09
C SER A 60 3.91 -12.98 -6.20
N ALA A 61 3.08 -13.25 -5.18
CA ALA A 61 2.13 -14.36 -5.21
C ALA A 61 1.05 -14.20 -6.29
N ALA A 62 0.45 -13.01 -6.42
CA ALA A 62 -0.55 -12.71 -7.45
C ALA A 62 0.04 -12.80 -8.88
N ARG A 63 1.30 -12.39 -9.07
CA ARG A 63 2.03 -12.52 -10.34
C ARG A 63 2.27 -13.99 -10.71
N CYS A 64 2.49 -14.86 -9.73
CA CYS A 64 2.65 -16.30 -9.94
C CYS A 64 1.32 -17.05 -10.17
N GLY A 65 0.18 -16.36 -10.28
CA GLY A 65 -1.13 -16.97 -10.54
C GLY A 65 -1.70 -17.76 -9.37
N SER A 66 -1.19 -17.58 -8.15
CA SER A 66 -1.75 -18.24 -6.96
C SER A 66 -3.05 -17.55 -6.52
N SER A 67 -3.88 -18.25 -5.72
CA SER A 67 -5.15 -17.78 -5.13
C SER A 67 -5.03 -16.51 -4.25
N SER A 68 -3.86 -15.87 -4.14
CA SER A 68 -3.58 -14.74 -3.26
C SER A 68 -4.05 -13.37 -3.79
N THR A 69 -4.76 -13.31 -4.91
CA THR A 69 -5.33 -12.07 -5.49
C THR A 69 -6.24 -11.32 -4.51
N LEU A 70 -6.96 -12.05 -3.65
CA LEU A 70 -7.86 -11.46 -2.66
C LEU A 70 -7.09 -10.66 -1.60
N ALA A 71 -5.98 -11.21 -1.09
CA ALA A 71 -5.12 -10.54 -0.11
C ALA A 71 -4.52 -9.25 -0.68
N CYS A 72 -4.01 -9.31 -1.92
CA CYS A 72 -3.52 -8.15 -2.65
C CYS A 72 -4.59 -7.06 -2.78
N LYS A 73 -5.81 -7.43 -3.17
CA LYS A 73 -6.95 -6.50 -3.27
C LYS A 73 -7.31 -5.86 -1.94
N HIS A 74 -7.26 -6.62 -0.83
CA HIS A 74 -7.52 -6.06 0.50
C HIS A 74 -6.43 -5.09 0.93
N VAL A 75 -5.15 -5.43 0.74
CA VAL A 75 -4.02 -4.54 1.06
C VAL A 75 -4.13 -3.22 0.28
N LEU A 76 -4.37 -3.29 -1.04
CA LEU A 76 -4.51 -2.09 -1.88
C LEU A 76 -5.70 -1.22 -1.47
N ASN A 77 -6.85 -1.84 -1.16
CA ASN A 77 -8.03 -1.09 -0.71
C ASN A 77 -7.82 -0.46 0.66
N ALA A 78 -7.16 -1.14 1.60
CA ALA A 78 -6.81 -0.59 2.90
C ALA A 78 -5.94 0.66 2.74
N LEU A 79 -4.87 0.56 1.97
CA LEU A 79 -3.97 1.69 1.70
C LEU A 79 -4.72 2.84 1.02
N ALA A 80 -5.49 2.57 -0.03
CA ALA A 80 -6.25 3.61 -0.73
C ALA A 80 -7.22 4.35 0.20
N ARG A 81 -7.86 3.63 1.13
CA ARG A 81 -8.76 4.22 2.13
C ARG A 81 -8.01 5.02 3.19
N THR A 82 -6.86 4.54 3.66
CA THR A 82 -6.01 5.29 4.60
C THR A 82 -5.61 6.64 4.02
N PHE A 83 -5.19 6.67 2.75
CA PHE A 83 -4.85 7.92 2.09
C PHE A 83 -6.07 8.75 1.67
N PHE A 84 -7.27 8.16 1.53
CA PHE A 84 -8.49 8.93 1.31
C PHE A 84 -8.88 9.76 2.55
N VAL A 85 -8.73 9.21 3.75
CA VAL A 85 -9.08 9.90 4.99
C VAL A 85 -7.94 10.85 5.37
N LYS A 86 -8.10 12.15 5.13
CA LYS A 86 -7.08 13.18 5.42
C LYS A 86 -6.46 13.09 6.82
N ARG A 87 -7.26 12.75 7.83
CA ARG A 87 -6.79 12.58 9.21
C ARG A 87 -5.86 11.39 9.40
N LEU A 88 -6.02 10.32 8.62
CA LEU A 88 -5.12 9.16 8.64
C LEU A 88 -3.90 9.44 7.76
N ALA A 89 -4.10 10.01 6.57
CA ALA A 89 -3.04 10.37 5.65
C ALA A 89 -2.01 11.33 6.27
N SER A 90 -2.46 12.29 7.08
CA SER A 90 -1.57 13.27 7.75
C SER A 90 -0.71 12.68 8.86
N GLN A 91 -1.01 11.46 9.32
CA GLN A 91 -0.21 10.78 10.35
C GLN A 91 0.85 9.87 9.76
N VAL A 92 0.84 9.62 8.44
CA VAL A 92 1.85 8.80 7.78
C VAL A 92 3.16 9.57 7.74
N GLN A 93 4.22 8.99 8.31
CA GLN A 93 5.53 9.64 8.34
C GLN A 93 6.20 9.58 6.98
N GLU A 94 7.10 10.54 6.74
CA GLU A 94 7.83 10.68 5.48
C GLU A 94 8.62 9.43 5.11
N GLU A 95 9.29 8.78 6.07
CA GLU A 95 10.03 7.53 5.84
C GLU A 95 9.11 6.40 5.34
N THR A 96 7.96 6.22 5.99
CA THR A 96 6.96 5.22 5.60
C THR A 96 6.38 5.53 4.22
N LEU A 97 6.10 6.81 3.96
CA LEU A 97 5.58 7.29 2.69
C LEU A 97 6.57 7.10 1.54
N GLY A 98 7.84 7.44 1.76
CA GLY A 98 8.91 7.28 0.78
C GLY A 98 9.13 5.81 0.43
N SER A 99 9.19 4.94 1.45
CA SER A 99 9.29 3.49 1.25
C SER A 99 8.11 2.96 0.43
N LEU A 100 6.88 3.32 0.80
CA LEU A 100 5.67 2.90 0.07
C LEU A 100 5.67 3.40 -1.38
N LEU A 101 6.03 4.67 -1.62
CA LEU A 101 6.09 5.23 -2.98
C LEU A 101 7.16 4.52 -3.82
N SER A 102 8.33 4.24 -3.24
CA SER A 102 9.40 3.47 -3.87
C SER A 102 8.90 2.10 -4.33
N ASP A 103 8.29 1.34 -3.41
CA ASP A 103 7.77 0.00 -3.69
C ASP A 103 6.67 0.04 -4.77
N LEU A 104 5.70 0.95 -4.65
CA LEU A 104 4.61 1.08 -5.62
C LEU A 104 5.12 1.42 -7.02
N LEU A 105 6.07 2.37 -7.12
CA LEU A 105 6.67 2.75 -8.40
C LEU A 105 7.53 1.62 -8.97
N PHE A 106 8.30 0.93 -8.13
CA PHE A 106 9.05 -0.26 -8.53
C PHE A 106 8.11 -1.30 -9.14
N TRP A 107 6.98 -1.60 -8.49
CA TRP A 107 6.00 -2.54 -9.04
C TRP A 107 5.40 -2.02 -10.35
N ILE A 108 4.92 -0.77 -10.42
CA ILE A 108 4.34 -0.22 -11.66
C ILE A 108 5.33 -0.30 -12.84
N LEU A 109 6.60 0.03 -12.61
CA LEU A 109 7.63 0.03 -13.64
C LEU A 109 8.07 -1.38 -14.02
N ASN A 110 8.37 -2.26 -13.06
CA ASN A 110 8.78 -3.65 -13.32
C ASN A 110 7.65 -4.48 -13.94
N VAL A 111 6.41 -4.21 -13.57
CA VAL A 111 5.25 -4.91 -14.13
C VAL A 111 5.11 -4.60 -15.63
N ARG A 112 5.29 -3.34 -16.05
CA ARG A 112 5.22 -2.99 -17.48
C ARG A 112 6.26 -3.73 -18.33
N VAL A 113 7.40 -4.08 -17.74
CA VAL A 113 8.45 -4.87 -18.39
C VAL A 113 8.03 -6.35 -18.58
N SER A 114 7.10 -6.87 -17.78
CA SER A 114 6.70 -8.28 -17.76
C SER A 114 5.34 -8.59 -18.43
N LEU A 115 4.79 -7.66 -19.22
CA LEU A 115 3.45 -7.78 -19.82
C LEU A 115 3.39 -8.81 -20.98
N THR A 116 3.43 -10.09 -20.64
CA THR A 116 3.04 -11.21 -21.52
C THR A 116 2.12 -12.23 -20.82
N GLY A 117 1.32 -11.81 -19.82
CA GLY A 117 0.44 -12.72 -19.07
C GLY A 117 -1.05 -12.32 -19.11
N GLU A 118 -1.91 -13.24 -19.53
CA GLU A 118 -3.38 -13.17 -19.36
C GLU A 118 -3.77 -13.46 -17.89
N GLY A 119 -4.61 -12.62 -17.27
CA GLY A 119 -5.10 -12.79 -15.88
C GLY A 119 -5.61 -11.50 -15.23
N ASP A 120 -5.88 -11.50 -13.91
CA ASP A 120 -6.35 -10.33 -13.11
C ASP A 120 -5.31 -9.21 -12.93
N TYR A 121 -4.10 -9.44 -13.41
CA TYR A 121 -2.94 -8.58 -13.23
C TYR A 121 -3.09 -7.14 -13.80
N PRO A 122 -3.74 -6.91 -14.96
CA PRO A 122 -4.05 -5.56 -15.44
C PRO A 122 -4.94 -4.77 -14.48
N THR A 123 -5.85 -5.44 -13.76
CA THR A 123 -6.72 -4.80 -12.76
C THR A 123 -5.92 -4.37 -11.52
N ILE A 124 -4.96 -5.20 -11.10
CA ILE A 124 -4.06 -4.89 -9.98
C ILE A 124 -3.16 -3.69 -10.33
N LEU A 125 -2.62 -3.63 -11.55
CA LEU A 125 -1.86 -2.48 -12.04
C LEU A 125 -2.66 -1.19 -12.02
N LYS A 126 -3.91 -1.25 -12.47
CA LYS A 126 -4.81 -0.10 -12.43
C LYS A 126 -5.03 0.36 -10.98
N ALA A 127 -5.23 -0.58 -10.06
CA ALA A 127 -5.40 -0.28 -8.63
C ALA A 127 -4.13 0.33 -8.01
N LEU A 128 -2.94 -0.15 -8.38
CA LEU A 128 -1.65 0.46 -7.98
C LEU A 128 -1.54 1.90 -8.45
N ASN A 129 -1.82 2.16 -9.72
CA ASN A 129 -1.75 3.51 -10.27
C ASN A 129 -2.73 4.44 -9.54
N VAL A 130 -3.97 3.98 -9.32
CA VAL A 130 -4.96 4.74 -8.54
C VAL A 130 -4.48 5.00 -7.12
N LEU A 131 -3.83 4.04 -6.48
CA LEU A 131 -3.26 4.22 -5.14
C LEU A 131 -2.16 5.28 -5.10
N VAL A 132 -1.22 5.24 -6.06
CA VAL A 132 -0.18 6.28 -6.18
C VAL A 132 -0.83 7.65 -6.35
N VAL A 133 -1.79 7.79 -7.26
CA VAL A 133 -2.52 9.06 -7.43
C VAL A 133 -3.19 9.49 -6.11
N LYS A 134 -3.79 8.56 -5.37
CA LYS A 134 -4.44 8.90 -4.10
C LYS A 134 -3.46 9.38 -3.04
N ILE A 135 -2.27 8.79 -3.00
CA ILE A 135 -1.17 9.22 -2.14
C ILE A 135 -0.72 10.63 -2.54
N LEU A 136 -0.53 10.89 -3.83
CA LEU A 136 -0.12 12.21 -4.32
C LEU A 136 -1.18 13.30 -4.05
N GLU A 137 -2.46 12.96 -4.15
CA GLU A 137 -3.57 13.89 -3.93
C GLU A 137 -3.80 14.24 -2.44
N ASN A 138 -3.56 13.29 -1.53
CA ASN A 138 -4.04 13.40 -0.14
C ASN A 138 -2.94 13.26 0.92
N GLY A 139 -1.73 12.83 0.52
CA GLY A 139 -0.57 12.84 1.39
C GLY A 139 -0.12 14.26 1.71
N SER A 140 0.75 14.38 2.71
CA SER A 140 1.44 15.64 3.00
C SER A 140 2.22 16.07 1.76
N CYS A 141 1.88 17.22 1.16
CA CYS A 141 2.56 17.71 -0.05
C CYS A 141 4.08 17.74 0.15
N THR A 142 4.55 18.28 1.27
CA THR A 142 5.99 18.36 1.59
C THR A 142 6.63 16.98 1.58
N SER A 143 6.04 16.01 2.31
CA SER A 143 6.60 14.66 2.41
C SER A 143 6.53 13.90 1.10
N VAL A 144 5.46 14.06 0.33
CA VAL A 144 5.31 13.49 -1.02
C VAL A 144 6.38 14.06 -1.96
N PHE A 145 6.55 15.39 -1.98
CA PHE A 145 7.54 16.04 -2.84
C PHE A 145 8.97 15.65 -2.46
N LEU A 146 9.30 15.62 -1.17
CA LEU A 146 10.61 15.19 -0.69
C LEU A 146 10.90 13.74 -1.09
N ALA A 147 9.94 12.83 -0.87
CA ALA A 147 10.07 11.44 -1.29
C ALA A 147 10.26 11.30 -2.81
N LEU A 148 9.51 12.06 -3.63
CA LEU A 148 9.68 12.01 -5.09
C LEU A 148 11.03 12.58 -5.55
N ILE A 149 11.49 13.67 -4.95
CA ILE A 149 12.80 14.27 -5.26
C ILE A 149 13.92 13.29 -4.88
N ASP A 150 13.84 12.67 -3.70
CA ASP A 150 14.81 11.69 -3.23
C ASP A 150 14.86 10.48 -4.18
N LEU A 151 13.71 9.93 -4.57
CA LEU A 151 13.61 8.84 -5.54
C LEU A 151 14.18 9.21 -6.92
N LEU A 152 13.91 10.42 -7.41
CA LEU A 152 14.47 10.91 -8.67
C LEU A 152 15.99 11.13 -8.57
N GLY A 153 16.48 11.62 -7.43
CA GLY A 153 17.90 11.78 -7.14
C GLY A 153 18.63 10.44 -7.13
N GLN A 154 18.09 9.44 -6.45
CA GLN A 154 18.63 8.08 -6.42
C GLN A 154 18.63 7.44 -7.83
N GLY A 155 17.57 7.64 -8.60
CA GLY A 155 17.50 7.17 -9.99
C GLY A 155 18.53 7.85 -10.92
N ALA A 156 18.81 9.14 -10.70
CA ALA A 156 19.84 9.88 -11.44
C ALA A 156 21.26 9.41 -11.09
N ASP A 157 21.50 9.00 -9.85
CA ASP A 157 22.80 8.46 -9.40
C ASP A 157 23.04 7.05 -9.97
N ILE A 158 22.00 6.22 -10.07
CA ILE A 158 22.05 4.92 -10.75
C ILE A 158 22.39 5.08 -12.26
N GLY A 159 21.92 6.16 -12.89
CA GLY A 159 22.24 6.49 -14.28
C GLY A 159 23.69 6.94 -14.53
N MET A 160 24.47 7.26 -13.48
CA MET A 160 25.90 7.60 -13.62
C MET A 160 26.83 6.39 -13.45
N VAL A 161 26.31 5.21 -13.08
CA VAL A 161 27.10 3.98 -12.93
C VAL A 161 27.13 3.14 -14.23
N GLU A 162 26.37 3.53 -15.27
CA GLU A 162 26.41 2.90 -16.60
C GLU A 162 26.90 3.83 -17.73
N LEU A 163 28.02 4.53 -17.52
CA LEU A 163 28.80 5.15 -18.62
C LEU A 163 30.29 4.81 -18.51
#